data_AF-A0A2W5N2H5-F1
#
_entry.id   AF-A0A2W5N2H5-F1
#
_cell.length_a   1.000
_cell.length_b   1.000
_cell.length_c   1.000
_cell.angle_alpha   90.00
_cell.angle_beta   90.00
_cell.angle_gamma   90.00
#
_symmetry.space_group_name_H-M   'P 1'
#
loop_
_entity.id
_entity.type
_entity.pdbx_description
1 polymer ?
#
loop_
_entity_poly.entity_id
_entity_poly.type
_entity_poly.pdbx_seq_one_letter_code
_entity_poly.pdbx_strand_id
1 'polypeptide(L)'
;MRADAKFSLSVAVAPLLAAGLLALATAPVGAQDTAPAAPVEAPATPAPALPAPTASPSVPAADAPAGPAAEAPAPAPTAPAAPGAPSPEAATPPAAEAPAAPATDPVADTAASPAAPAPIATEAAPAPVPEMTLPHDLSPWGMFMAADMVVKSVMVGLAIASLVTWTVWLVKSLEIMGARGRMKKARAQLNDCADLAEARQAFAGRKGVVPLLVRATYEESLASVSALPRSGGDGLKERVGSHLGRIEAEAGRRMTRGTSILATIGSVAPFVGLFGTVWGIMNSFIGISQSQTTNLAVVAPGIAEALLATAMGLVAAIPAVVIYNHFARSITGYRQELADVSANLERMVSRDLDHGRLRAFDLAAE
;
A
#
# COMPACT_ATOMS: atom_id res chain seq x y z
N MET A 1 35.20 21.09 3.18
CA MET A 1 34.16 21.52 2.24
C MET A 1 34.37 20.85 0.87
N ARG A 2 34.03 19.55 0.74
CA ARG A 2 34.05 18.74 -0.51
C ARG A 2 33.59 17.30 -0.18
N ALA A 3 32.30 17.08 0.00
CA ALA A 3 31.73 15.74 0.25
C ALA A 3 30.29 15.59 -0.29
N ASP A 4 29.44 16.60 -0.11
CA ASP A 4 28.00 16.51 -0.40
C ASP A 4 27.65 16.38 -1.90
N ALA A 5 28.57 16.72 -2.82
CA ALA A 5 28.27 16.78 -4.25
C ALA A 5 28.08 15.40 -4.92
N LYS A 6 28.71 14.32 -4.42
CA LYS A 6 28.64 13.00 -5.06
C LYS A 6 27.36 12.22 -4.74
N PHE A 7 26.64 12.54 -3.66
CA PHE A 7 25.43 11.82 -3.27
C PHE A 7 24.16 12.30 -3.99
N SER A 8 24.21 13.46 -4.64
CA SER A 8 23.05 14.05 -5.32
C SER A 8 22.79 13.46 -6.71
N LEU A 9 23.79 12.85 -7.35
CA LEU A 9 23.68 12.40 -8.76
C LEU A 9 22.86 11.10 -8.90
N SER A 10 23.00 10.15 -7.97
CA SER A 10 22.24 8.88 -8.03
C SER A 10 20.73 9.04 -7.76
N VAL A 11 20.32 10.13 -7.10
CA VAL A 11 18.89 10.38 -6.79
C VAL A 11 18.12 10.88 -8.03
N ALA A 12 18.81 11.39 -9.04
CA ALA A 12 18.20 11.92 -10.27
C ALA A 12 17.75 10.84 -11.27
N VAL A 13 18.21 9.60 -11.15
CA VAL A 13 17.91 8.52 -12.11
C VAL A 13 16.50 7.93 -11.89
N ALA A 14 16.04 7.86 -10.63
CA ALA A 14 14.73 7.31 -10.27
C ALA A 14 13.52 8.01 -10.93
N PRO A 15 13.41 9.36 -10.98
CA PRO A 15 12.30 10.02 -11.68
C PRO A 15 12.38 9.90 -13.21
N LEU A 16 13.57 9.70 -13.79
CA LEU A 16 13.75 9.64 -15.24
C LEU A 16 13.20 8.34 -15.85
N LEU A 17 13.36 7.22 -15.14
CA LEU A 17 12.74 5.93 -15.52
C LEU A 17 11.21 5.96 -15.39
N ALA A 18 10.68 6.65 -14.38
CA ALA A 18 9.24 6.81 -14.20
C ALA A 18 8.59 7.69 -15.29
N ALA A 19 9.29 8.74 -15.74
CA ALA A 19 8.84 9.56 -16.86
C ALA A 19 8.90 8.82 -18.21
N GLY A 20 9.94 7.99 -18.43
CA GLY A 20 10.09 7.18 -19.64
C GLY A 20 8.95 6.17 -19.87
N LEU A 21 8.43 5.55 -18.81
CA LEU A 21 7.30 4.62 -18.92
C LEU A 21 5.99 5.29 -19.34
N LEU A 22 5.78 6.56 -18.98
CA LEU A 22 4.54 7.28 -19.31
C LEU A 22 4.51 7.75 -20.77
N ALA A 23 5.67 8.05 -21.36
CA ALA A 23 5.78 8.50 -22.75
C ALA A 23 5.50 7.38 -23.77
N LEU A 24 5.78 6.11 -23.43
CA LEU A 24 5.58 4.99 -24.35
C LEU A 24 4.10 4.58 -24.53
N ALA A 25 3.22 5.08 -23.66
CA ALA A 25 1.78 4.81 -23.69
C ALA A 25 0.97 5.80 -24.56
N THR A 26 1.61 6.77 -25.22
CA THR A 26 0.92 7.85 -25.96
C THR A 26 1.29 7.91 -27.46
N ALA A 27 1.90 6.87 -28.01
CA ALA A 27 2.13 6.78 -29.45
C ALA A 27 0.79 6.62 -30.20
N PRO A 28 0.50 7.44 -31.23
CA PRO A 28 -0.75 7.34 -31.97
C PRO A 28 -0.74 6.10 -32.87
N VAL A 29 -1.73 5.22 -32.69
CA VAL A 29 -2.00 4.13 -33.64
C VAL A 29 -2.45 4.74 -34.96
N GLY A 30 -1.78 4.38 -36.06
CA GLY A 30 -2.07 4.90 -37.39
C GLY A 30 -3.49 4.53 -37.85
N ALA A 31 -4.20 5.50 -38.41
CA ALA A 31 -5.53 5.28 -38.97
C ALA A 31 -5.45 4.34 -40.18
N GLN A 32 -6.35 3.35 -40.24
CA GLN A 32 -6.69 2.64 -41.46
C GLN A 32 -8.07 3.08 -41.92
N ASP A 33 -8.13 3.63 -43.14
CA ASP A 33 -9.39 4.01 -43.78
C ASP A 33 -10.29 2.78 -43.98
N THR A 34 -11.50 2.83 -43.41
CA THR A 34 -12.61 1.98 -43.83
C THR A 34 -13.84 2.85 -44.09
N ALA A 35 -14.43 2.69 -45.28
CA ALA A 35 -15.56 3.48 -45.74
C ALA A 35 -16.86 3.16 -44.97
N PRO A 36 -17.79 4.12 -44.82
CA PRO A 36 -18.95 3.95 -43.95
C PRO A 36 -20.01 3.01 -44.54
N ALA A 37 -20.41 2.01 -43.77
CA ALA A 37 -21.61 1.21 -44.00
C ALA A 37 -22.85 1.88 -43.36
N ALA A 38 -24.04 1.57 -43.90
CA ALA A 38 -25.30 2.23 -43.56
C ALA A 38 -25.82 1.92 -42.14
N PRO A 39 -26.73 2.75 -41.57
CA PRO A 39 -27.22 2.58 -40.21
C PRO A 39 -28.15 1.37 -40.08
N VAL A 40 -27.96 0.57 -39.03
CA VAL A 40 -28.90 -0.47 -38.61
C VAL A 40 -29.68 0.02 -37.38
N GLU A 41 -30.99 -0.17 -37.44
CA GLU A 41 -31.99 0.29 -36.48
C GLU A 41 -31.95 -0.50 -35.15
N ALA A 42 -32.14 0.18 -34.01
CA ALA A 42 -32.15 -0.43 -32.68
C ALA A 42 -33.58 -0.46 -32.09
N PRO A 43 -33.99 -1.55 -31.41
CA PRO A 43 -35.37 -1.70 -30.93
C PRO A 43 -35.67 -0.88 -29.68
N ALA A 44 -36.91 -0.40 -29.58
CA ALA A 44 -37.38 0.46 -28.50
C ALA A 44 -37.62 -0.29 -27.17
N THR A 45 -37.42 0.40 -26.04
CA THR A 45 -37.83 -0.04 -24.70
C THR A 45 -38.93 0.90 -24.17
N PRO A 46 -40.06 0.41 -23.62
CA PRO A 46 -41.14 1.27 -23.17
C PRO A 46 -40.88 1.91 -21.79
N ALA A 47 -41.32 3.15 -21.60
CA ALA A 47 -41.18 3.90 -20.36
C ALA A 47 -42.32 3.64 -19.35
N PRO A 48 -42.07 3.72 -18.03
CA PRO A 48 -43.11 3.78 -17.00
C PRO A 48 -43.64 5.21 -16.79
N ALA A 49 -44.92 5.32 -16.43
CA ALA A 49 -45.64 6.59 -16.36
C ALA A 49 -45.46 7.36 -15.02
N LEU A 50 -45.59 8.69 -15.10
CA LEU A 50 -45.74 9.61 -13.96
C LEU A 50 -47.18 9.63 -13.43
N PRO A 51 -47.35 10.00 -12.15
CA PRO A 51 -48.40 10.94 -11.75
C PRO A 51 -47.83 12.19 -11.06
N ALA A 52 -48.61 13.27 -11.07
CA ALA A 52 -48.24 14.61 -10.60
C ALA A 52 -49.04 15.02 -9.32
N PRO A 53 -49.02 16.27 -8.80
CA PRO A 53 -48.52 16.49 -7.44
C PRO A 53 -49.50 17.18 -6.45
N THR A 54 -49.21 17.12 -5.14
CA THR A 54 -49.90 17.95 -4.11
C THR A 54 -49.00 18.44 -2.96
N ALA A 55 -48.98 19.77 -2.81
CA ALA A 55 -48.91 20.61 -1.58
C ALA A 55 -47.98 20.28 -0.37
N SER A 56 -47.13 21.25 -0.04
CA SER A 56 -46.59 21.58 1.31
C SER A 56 -47.69 22.21 2.20
N PRO A 57 -47.54 22.51 3.53
CA PRO A 57 -46.33 22.88 4.33
C PRO A 57 -46.14 21.94 5.57
N SER A 58 -45.38 22.20 6.66
CA SER A 58 -44.81 23.42 7.28
C SER A 58 -43.57 23.12 8.16
N VAL A 59 -42.93 24.16 8.72
CA VAL A 59 -41.92 24.11 9.82
C VAL A 59 -42.28 25.16 10.87
N PRO A 60 -41.94 24.97 12.16
CA PRO A 60 -41.22 26.06 12.85
C PRO A 60 -40.09 25.60 13.80
N ALA A 61 -39.06 26.44 13.89
CA ALA A 61 -38.21 26.65 15.07
C ALA A 61 -38.60 28.03 15.67
N ALA A 62 -38.22 28.51 16.86
CA ALA A 62 -37.32 28.08 17.94
C ALA A 62 -37.80 28.77 19.26
N ASP A 63 -37.22 28.46 20.44
CA ASP A 63 -36.50 29.41 21.33
C ASP A 63 -36.03 28.76 22.67
N ALA A 64 -35.18 29.45 23.45
CA ALA A 64 -34.60 29.03 24.75
C ALA A 64 -35.28 29.77 25.96
N PRO A 65 -34.75 29.88 27.23
CA PRO A 65 -33.55 29.33 27.91
C PRO A 65 -33.72 28.90 29.43
N ALA A 66 -32.59 28.68 30.14
CA ALA A 66 -32.32 28.78 31.61
C ALA A 66 -32.52 27.58 32.58
N GLY A 67 -31.60 27.46 33.57
CA GLY A 67 -31.62 26.53 34.74
C GLY A 67 -32.07 27.22 36.06
N PRO A 68 -31.71 26.77 37.31
CA PRO A 68 -30.55 25.94 37.76
C PRO A 68 -30.83 24.93 38.93
N ALA A 69 -29.75 24.49 39.65
CA ALA A 69 -29.67 23.77 40.97
C ALA A 69 -29.88 22.21 40.96
N ALA A 70 -28.88 21.38 41.35
CA ALA A 70 -28.52 20.87 42.71
C ALA A 70 -29.31 19.57 43.10
N GLU A 71 -28.83 18.53 43.82
CA GLU A 71 -27.51 18.11 44.37
C GLU A 71 -27.59 16.61 44.83
N ALA A 72 -26.57 15.77 44.52
CA ALA A 72 -26.18 14.45 45.12
C ALA A 72 -27.22 13.29 45.31
N PRO A 73 -26.84 12.01 45.58
CA PRO A 73 -25.50 11.40 45.69
C PRO A 73 -25.24 10.22 44.71
N ALA A 74 -24.05 9.61 44.80
CA ALA A 74 -23.55 8.55 43.90
C ALA A 74 -23.95 7.11 44.30
N PRO A 75 -24.02 6.18 43.32
CA PRO A 75 -23.72 4.77 43.50
C PRO A 75 -22.42 4.33 42.80
N ALA A 76 -21.93 3.13 43.16
CA ALA A 76 -20.67 2.52 42.76
C ALA A 76 -20.55 2.22 41.23
N PRO A 77 -19.31 2.06 40.68
CA PRO A 77 -19.11 1.94 39.24
C PRO A 77 -19.63 0.60 38.67
N THR A 78 -20.62 0.68 37.78
CA THR A 78 -21.00 -0.42 36.88
C THR A 78 -20.00 -0.54 35.74
N ALA A 79 -19.49 -1.75 35.51
CA ALA A 79 -18.60 -2.04 34.39
C ALA A 79 -19.36 -1.92 33.05
N PRO A 80 -18.73 -1.37 31.98
CA PRO A 80 -19.30 -1.44 30.65
C PRO A 80 -19.37 -2.91 30.18
N ALA A 81 -20.57 -3.42 29.96
CA ALA A 81 -20.77 -4.73 29.36
C ALA A 81 -20.26 -4.73 27.91
N ALA A 82 -19.40 -5.69 27.57
CA ALA A 82 -18.96 -5.88 26.20
C ALA A 82 -20.13 -6.35 25.31
N PRO A 83 -20.29 -5.82 24.08
CA PRO A 83 -21.16 -6.43 23.09
C PRO A 83 -20.66 -7.85 22.78
N GLY A 84 -21.54 -8.84 22.94
CA GLY A 84 -21.18 -10.25 22.79
C GLY A 84 -20.75 -10.62 21.37
N ALA A 85 -19.62 -11.31 21.26
CA ALA A 85 -19.21 -11.97 20.03
C ALA A 85 -19.79 -13.40 20.00
N PRO A 86 -20.61 -13.76 19.00
CA PRO A 86 -21.00 -15.16 18.78
C PRO A 86 -19.88 -15.91 18.02
N SER A 87 -19.43 -17.02 18.58
CA SER A 87 -18.58 -17.97 17.88
C SER A 87 -19.36 -18.68 16.76
N PRO A 88 -18.79 -18.89 15.56
CA PRO A 88 -19.42 -19.70 14.53
C PRO A 88 -19.21 -21.19 14.81
N GLU A 89 -20.27 -21.86 15.26
CA GLU A 89 -20.35 -23.33 15.33
C GLU A 89 -20.59 -23.91 13.92
N ALA A 90 -20.03 -25.11 13.66
CA ALA A 90 -19.95 -25.65 12.32
C ALA A 90 -21.31 -26.15 11.79
N ALA A 91 -21.80 -25.53 10.71
CA ALA A 91 -22.97 -25.99 9.98
C ALA A 91 -22.60 -26.99 8.89
N THR A 92 -22.91 -28.28 9.11
CA THR A 92 -22.74 -29.37 8.14
C THR A 92 -23.76 -29.27 7.00
N PRO A 93 -23.37 -29.28 5.72
CA PRO A 93 -24.31 -29.44 4.61
C PRO A 93 -24.81 -30.89 4.49
N PRO A 94 -26.04 -31.11 3.98
CA PRO A 94 -26.65 -32.45 3.91
C PRO A 94 -26.00 -33.34 2.83
N ALA A 95 -25.98 -34.64 3.08
CA ALA A 95 -25.52 -35.65 2.13
C ALA A 95 -26.52 -35.82 0.97
N ALA A 96 -26.00 -35.90 -0.26
CA ALA A 96 -26.77 -36.30 -1.44
C ALA A 96 -26.73 -37.84 -1.62
N GLU A 97 -27.81 -38.40 -2.14
CA GLU A 97 -27.99 -39.85 -2.33
C GLU A 97 -26.96 -40.48 -3.27
N ALA A 98 -26.48 -41.67 -2.90
CA ALA A 98 -25.75 -42.57 -3.79
C ALA A 98 -26.73 -43.65 -4.32
N PRO A 99 -26.74 -43.98 -5.63
CA PRO A 99 -27.57 -45.04 -6.16
C PRO A 99 -27.16 -46.43 -5.64
N ALA A 100 -28.14 -47.28 -5.37
CA ALA A 100 -27.93 -48.63 -4.86
C ALA A 100 -27.30 -49.58 -5.89
N ALA A 101 -26.35 -50.40 -5.43
CA ALA A 101 -25.95 -51.63 -6.12
C ALA A 101 -26.93 -52.77 -5.80
N PRO A 102 -27.26 -53.67 -6.74
CA PRO A 102 -28.12 -54.82 -6.46
C PRO A 102 -27.40 -55.86 -5.60
N ALA A 103 -28.11 -56.45 -4.65
CA ALA A 103 -27.64 -57.59 -3.87
C ALA A 103 -27.69 -58.91 -4.67
N THR A 104 -26.77 -59.82 -4.39
CA THR A 104 -26.89 -61.25 -4.73
C THR A 104 -26.37 -62.09 -3.57
N ASP A 105 -27.23 -62.96 -3.05
CA ASP A 105 -26.98 -63.87 -1.92
C ASP A 105 -26.20 -65.14 -2.34
N PRO A 106 -25.70 -65.95 -1.37
CA PRO A 106 -24.51 -66.78 -1.60
C PRO A 106 -24.76 -68.30 -1.81
N VAL A 107 -23.77 -68.92 -2.47
CA VAL A 107 -23.34 -70.34 -2.43
C VAL A 107 -24.31 -71.44 -2.90
N ALA A 108 -23.88 -72.17 -3.93
CA ALA A 108 -24.00 -73.63 -3.99
C ALA A 108 -22.82 -74.23 -4.77
N ASP A 109 -22.13 -75.19 -4.16
CA ASP A 109 -21.04 -75.97 -4.77
C ASP A 109 -21.62 -77.20 -5.50
N THR A 110 -21.15 -77.49 -6.72
CA THR A 110 -21.38 -78.78 -7.41
C THR A 110 -20.28 -79.00 -8.46
N ALA A 111 -19.48 -80.04 -8.25
CA ALA A 111 -18.38 -80.41 -9.12
C ALA A 111 -18.84 -80.97 -10.49
N ALA A 112 -18.09 -80.63 -11.55
CA ALA A 112 -18.13 -81.31 -12.84
C ALA A 112 -16.71 -81.45 -13.42
N SER A 113 -16.46 -82.55 -14.14
CA SER A 113 -15.13 -83.03 -14.57
C SER A 113 -14.42 -82.15 -15.61
N PRO A 114 -13.08 -82.26 -15.77
CA PRO A 114 -12.30 -81.38 -16.63
C PRO A 114 -12.38 -81.74 -18.12
N ALA A 115 -12.47 -80.73 -18.98
CA ALA A 115 -12.26 -80.83 -20.42
C ALA A 115 -10.90 -80.22 -20.81
N ALA A 116 -10.29 -80.76 -21.87
CA ALA A 116 -8.91 -80.47 -22.29
C ALA A 116 -8.67 -79.01 -22.72
N PRO A 117 -7.42 -78.49 -22.63
CA PRO A 117 -7.12 -77.09 -22.91
C PRO A 117 -7.18 -76.77 -24.41
N ALA A 118 -7.92 -75.71 -24.74
CA ALA A 118 -7.79 -75.00 -26.02
C ALA A 118 -6.52 -74.11 -25.99
N PRO A 119 -5.85 -73.86 -27.13
CA PRO A 119 -4.58 -73.13 -27.14
C PRO A 119 -4.77 -71.67 -26.75
N ILE A 120 -3.86 -71.18 -25.90
CA ILE A 120 -3.77 -69.78 -25.52
C ILE A 120 -3.46 -68.97 -26.79
N ALA A 121 -4.39 -68.09 -27.19
CA ALA A 121 -4.10 -67.11 -28.22
C ALA A 121 -2.96 -66.20 -27.73
N THR A 122 -1.89 -66.11 -28.51
CA THR A 122 -0.73 -65.28 -28.18
C THR A 122 -1.18 -63.85 -27.90
N GLU A 123 -1.01 -63.40 -26.66
CA GLU A 123 -1.23 -62.03 -26.25
C GLU A 123 -0.32 -61.13 -27.09
N ALA A 124 -0.91 -60.39 -28.02
CA ALA A 124 -0.17 -59.47 -28.87
C ALA A 124 0.45 -58.41 -27.96
N ALA A 125 1.77 -58.24 -28.04
CA ALA A 125 2.49 -57.28 -27.23
C ALA A 125 1.80 -55.90 -27.31
N PRO A 126 1.64 -55.19 -26.18
CA PRO A 126 1.01 -53.88 -26.20
C PRO A 126 1.78 -52.99 -27.18
N ALA A 127 1.06 -52.45 -28.17
CA ALA A 127 1.64 -51.51 -29.12
C ALA A 127 2.34 -50.39 -28.32
N PRO A 128 3.55 -49.96 -28.73
CA PRO A 128 4.27 -48.93 -28.00
C PRO A 128 3.37 -47.70 -27.92
N VAL A 129 2.93 -47.37 -26.70
CA VAL A 129 2.29 -46.09 -26.42
C VAL A 129 3.24 -45.02 -26.95
N PRO A 130 2.82 -44.18 -27.91
CA PRO A 130 3.71 -43.13 -28.39
C PRO A 130 4.04 -42.26 -27.19
N GLU A 131 5.32 -42.19 -26.84
CA GLU A 131 5.76 -41.34 -25.74
C GLU A 131 5.32 -39.91 -26.09
N MET A 132 4.31 -39.41 -25.36
CA MET A 132 3.91 -38.01 -25.38
C MET A 132 4.99 -37.19 -24.67
N THR A 133 6.16 -37.17 -25.30
CA THR A 133 7.28 -36.29 -25.02
C THR A 133 6.77 -34.87 -25.21
N LEU A 134 6.33 -34.25 -24.12
CA LEU A 134 5.94 -32.84 -24.07
C LEU A 134 7.13 -32.01 -24.60
N PRO A 135 7.06 -31.41 -25.81
CA PRO A 135 8.19 -30.66 -26.35
C PRO A 135 8.32 -29.27 -25.72
N HIS A 136 7.38 -28.90 -24.84
CA HIS A 136 7.37 -27.64 -24.13
C HIS A 136 8.19 -27.72 -22.84
N ASP A 137 9.31 -27.03 -22.86
CA ASP A 137 10.09 -26.68 -21.68
C ASP A 137 9.24 -25.77 -20.77
N LEU A 138 8.62 -26.37 -19.74
CA LEU A 138 7.80 -25.69 -18.73
C LEU A 138 8.62 -24.88 -17.72
N SER A 139 9.89 -24.58 -18.01
CA SER A 139 10.64 -23.60 -17.23
C SER A 139 9.99 -22.21 -17.31
N PRO A 140 10.06 -21.39 -16.25
CA PRO A 140 9.54 -20.02 -16.27
C PRO A 140 10.11 -19.15 -17.40
N TRP A 141 11.31 -19.49 -17.88
CA TRP A 141 11.95 -18.83 -19.02
C TRP A 141 11.33 -19.26 -20.36
N GLY A 142 11.10 -20.56 -20.57
CA GLY A 142 10.37 -21.08 -21.73
C GLY A 142 8.96 -20.49 -21.84
N MET A 143 8.23 -20.47 -20.72
CA MET A 143 6.92 -19.85 -20.60
C MET A 143 6.96 -18.35 -20.93
N PHE A 144 7.92 -17.59 -20.39
CA PHE A 144 8.05 -16.17 -20.74
C PHE A 144 8.34 -15.95 -22.23
N MET A 145 9.10 -16.83 -22.89
CA MET A 145 9.39 -16.70 -24.33
C MET A 145 8.21 -17.10 -25.21
N ALA A 146 7.40 -18.08 -24.81
CA ALA A 146 6.19 -18.49 -25.51
C ALA A 146 5.03 -17.48 -25.36
N ALA A 147 4.98 -16.73 -24.25
CA ALA A 147 3.89 -15.81 -23.91
C ALA A 147 3.54 -14.74 -24.96
N ASP A 148 2.27 -14.34 -24.96
CA ASP A 148 1.76 -13.23 -25.78
C ASP A 148 2.45 -11.88 -25.44
N MET A 149 2.50 -10.97 -26.41
CA MET A 149 3.15 -9.65 -26.25
C MET A 149 2.58 -8.84 -25.08
N VAL A 150 1.27 -8.92 -24.83
CA VAL A 150 0.62 -8.22 -23.72
C VAL A 150 1.03 -8.86 -22.38
N VAL A 151 1.01 -10.19 -22.28
CA VAL A 151 1.43 -10.92 -21.08
C VAL A 151 2.92 -10.66 -20.77
N LYS A 152 3.78 -10.65 -21.79
CA LYS A 152 5.19 -10.24 -21.67
C LYS A 152 5.32 -8.83 -21.10
N SER A 153 4.55 -7.86 -21.60
CA SER A 153 4.61 -6.49 -21.08
C SER A 153 4.15 -6.38 -19.61
N VAL A 154 3.12 -7.14 -19.22
CA VAL A 154 2.66 -7.27 -17.82
C VAL A 154 3.77 -7.84 -16.94
N MET A 155 4.40 -8.95 -17.33
CA MET A 155 5.46 -9.60 -16.55
C MET A 155 6.69 -8.71 -16.40
N VAL A 156 7.12 -8.01 -17.46
CA VAL A 156 8.24 -7.06 -17.42
C VAL A 156 7.90 -5.85 -16.54
N GLY A 157 6.69 -5.30 -16.63
CA GLY A 157 6.24 -4.19 -15.79
C GLY A 157 6.23 -4.55 -14.30
N LEU A 158 5.77 -5.76 -13.96
CA LEU A 158 5.78 -6.28 -12.58
C LEU A 158 7.20 -6.53 -12.07
N ALA A 159 8.12 -7.01 -12.91
CA ALA A 159 9.54 -7.16 -12.57
C ALA A 159 10.21 -5.81 -12.28
N ILE A 160 9.93 -4.77 -13.08
CA ILE A 160 10.40 -3.40 -12.84
C ILE A 160 9.80 -2.85 -11.53
N ALA A 161 8.52 -3.04 -11.26
CA ALA A 161 7.88 -2.62 -10.02
C ALA A 161 8.50 -3.29 -8.77
N SER A 162 8.87 -4.57 -8.87
CA SER A 162 9.64 -5.27 -7.83
C SER A 162 11.01 -4.64 -7.61
N LEU A 163 11.77 -4.37 -8.68
CA LEU A 163 13.09 -3.70 -8.60
C LEU A 163 13.00 -2.30 -7.97
N VAL A 164 11.98 -1.51 -8.32
CA VAL A 164 11.70 -0.20 -7.71
C VAL A 164 11.42 -0.35 -6.21
N THR A 165 10.63 -1.35 -5.81
CA THR A 165 10.31 -1.64 -4.41
C THR A 165 11.56 -1.91 -3.58
N TRP A 166 12.46 -2.78 -4.05
CA TRP A 166 13.73 -3.07 -3.38
C TRP A 166 14.69 -1.88 -3.35
N THR A 167 14.71 -1.06 -4.43
CA THR A 167 15.54 0.15 -4.50
C THR A 167 15.10 1.18 -3.46
N VAL A 168 13.80 1.45 -3.38
CA VAL A 168 13.23 2.37 -2.38
C VAL A 168 13.44 1.83 -0.96
N TRP A 169 13.29 0.51 -0.74
CA TRP A 169 13.58 -0.10 0.56
C TRP A 169 15.01 0.22 1.03
N LEU A 170 16.02 -0.03 0.19
CA LEU A 170 17.41 0.19 0.57
C LEU A 170 17.70 1.67 0.84
N VAL A 171 17.33 2.56 -0.10
CA VAL A 171 17.59 4.01 0.02
C VAL A 171 16.88 4.59 1.24
N LYS A 172 15.60 4.25 1.45
CA LYS A 172 14.78 4.86 2.49
C LYS A 172 15.08 4.30 3.89
N SER A 173 15.52 3.05 3.99
CA SER A 173 16.09 2.50 5.23
C SER A 173 17.32 3.30 5.68
N LEU A 174 18.27 3.54 4.78
CA LEU A 174 19.48 4.33 5.08
C LEU A 174 19.14 5.79 5.45
N GLU A 175 18.20 6.41 4.75
CA GLU A 175 17.75 7.79 5.03
C GLU A 175 17.14 7.90 6.45
N ILE A 176 16.21 7.00 6.80
CA ILE A 176 15.54 6.97 8.10
C ILE A 176 16.51 6.60 9.23
N MET A 177 17.36 5.57 9.05
CA MET A 177 18.38 5.19 10.04
C MET A 177 19.33 6.36 10.32
N GLY A 178 19.81 7.03 9.27
CA GLY A 178 20.65 8.23 9.42
C GLY A 178 19.92 9.38 10.09
N ALA A 179 18.64 9.60 9.79
CA ALA A 179 17.83 10.64 10.42
C ALA A 179 17.61 10.40 11.92
N ARG A 180 17.20 9.19 12.32
CA ARG A 180 17.00 8.81 13.73
C ARG A 180 18.33 8.78 14.51
N GLY A 181 19.42 8.34 13.89
CA GLY A 181 20.76 8.41 14.49
C GLY A 181 21.21 9.84 14.78
N ARG A 182 20.93 10.79 13.88
CA ARG A 182 21.16 12.23 14.11
C ARG A 182 20.20 12.80 15.16
N MET A 183 18.93 12.39 15.13
CA MET A 183 17.89 12.81 16.08
C MET A 183 18.27 12.44 17.52
N LYS A 184 18.63 11.18 17.77
CA LYS A 184 19.05 10.70 19.10
C LYS A 184 20.25 11.48 19.66
N LYS A 185 21.26 11.76 18.84
CA LYS A 185 22.44 12.56 19.24
C LYS A 185 22.09 14.01 19.53
N ALA A 186 21.26 14.63 18.69
CA ALA A 186 20.82 16.01 18.89
C ALA A 186 19.91 16.16 20.11
N ARG A 187 18.98 15.22 20.35
CA ARG A 187 18.13 15.20 21.55
C ARG A 187 18.95 15.08 22.83
N ALA A 188 19.97 14.21 22.87
CA ALA A 188 20.87 14.11 24.01
C ALA A 188 21.56 15.46 24.28
N GLN A 189 22.23 16.04 23.26
CA GLN A 189 22.91 17.33 23.41
C GLN A 189 21.97 18.49 23.78
N LEU A 190 20.71 18.48 23.33
CA LEU A 190 19.72 19.48 23.72
C LEU A 190 19.23 19.29 25.16
N ASN A 191 19.19 18.06 25.67
CA ASN A 191 18.87 17.79 27.08
C ASN A 191 20.00 18.25 28.03
N ASP A 192 21.25 18.25 27.54
CA ASP A 192 22.42 18.72 28.31
C ASP A 192 22.46 20.26 28.41
N CYS A 193 21.74 20.99 27.56
CA CYS A 193 21.71 22.46 27.54
C CYS A 193 20.80 23.04 28.64
N ALA A 194 21.32 23.97 29.44
CA ALA A 194 20.61 24.65 30.50
C ALA A 194 19.61 25.70 30.00
N ASP A 195 19.91 26.39 28.89
CA ASP A 195 19.08 27.47 28.32
C ASP A 195 19.14 27.53 26.77
N LEU A 196 18.32 28.41 26.20
CA LEU A 196 18.16 28.54 24.75
C LEU A 196 19.41 29.10 24.04
N ALA A 197 20.23 29.91 24.71
CA ALA A 197 21.46 30.44 24.12
C ALA A 197 22.56 29.37 24.07
N GLU A 198 22.71 28.58 25.12
CA GLU A 198 23.59 27.40 25.12
C GLU A 198 23.17 26.43 24.01
N ALA A 199 21.87 26.13 23.88
CA ALA A 199 21.36 25.32 22.78
C ALA A 199 21.70 25.94 21.41
N ARG A 200 21.49 27.26 21.24
CA ARG A 200 21.82 27.97 19.99
C ARG A 200 23.30 27.91 19.65
N GLN A 201 24.19 27.91 20.64
CA GLN A 201 25.63 27.79 20.48
C GLN A 201 26.04 26.35 20.16
N ALA A 202 25.52 25.36 20.90
CA ALA A 202 25.80 23.93 20.70
C ALA A 202 25.45 23.45 19.27
N PHE A 203 24.38 23.99 18.68
CA PHE A 203 23.94 23.70 17.31
C PHE A 203 24.43 24.69 16.24
N ALA A 204 25.29 25.66 16.59
CA ALA A 204 25.81 26.64 15.63
C ALA A 204 26.55 25.96 14.46
N GLY A 205 26.30 26.44 13.23
CA GLY A 205 26.89 25.91 11.99
C GLY A 205 26.41 24.51 11.57
N ARG A 206 25.57 23.84 12.37
CA ARG A 206 25.08 22.48 12.07
C ARG A 206 23.87 22.52 11.14
N LYS A 207 23.73 21.47 10.32
CA LYS A 207 22.59 21.28 9.40
C LYS A 207 21.70 20.14 9.87
N GLY A 208 20.39 20.27 9.71
CA GLY A 208 19.39 19.26 10.06
C GLY A 208 18.13 19.88 10.66
N VAL A 209 17.15 19.04 10.99
CA VAL A 209 15.86 19.51 11.52
C VAL A 209 15.99 20.04 12.95
N VAL A 210 16.71 19.37 13.86
CA VAL A 210 16.90 19.88 15.24
C VAL A 210 17.67 21.20 15.28
N PRO A 211 18.81 21.39 14.57
CA PRO A 211 19.44 22.71 14.45
C PRO A 211 18.51 23.79 13.89
N LEU A 212 17.61 23.44 12.97
CA LEU A 212 16.63 24.36 12.41
C LEU A 212 15.55 24.74 13.45
N LEU A 213 15.02 23.79 14.23
CA LEU A 213 14.08 24.05 15.33
C LEU A 213 14.70 24.95 16.40
N VAL A 214 15.93 24.64 16.85
CA VAL A 214 16.67 25.45 17.83
C VAL A 214 16.87 26.88 17.30
N ARG A 215 17.32 27.01 16.05
CA ARG A 215 17.54 28.31 15.41
C ARG A 215 16.24 29.10 15.28
N ALA A 216 15.15 28.47 14.82
CA ALA A 216 13.84 29.09 14.68
C ALA A 216 13.27 29.56 16.02
N THR A 217 13.43 28.77 17.08
CA THR A 217 13.04 29.13 18.45
C THR A 217 13.80 30.36 18.93
N TYR A 218 15.12 30.38 18.72
CA TYR A 218 16.00 31.49 19.13
C TYR A 218 15.71 32.79 18.34
N GLU A 219 15.54 32.69 17.02
CA GLU A 219 15.19 33.83 16.16
C GLU A 219 13.83 34.44 16.53
N GLU A 220 12.81 33.62 16.79
CA GLU A 220 11.48 34.08 17.25
C GLU A 220 11.52 34.68 18.67
N SER A 221 12.34 34.10 19.56
CA SER A 221 12.52 34.60 20.93
C SER A 221 13.16 35.99 20.93
N LEU A 222 14.21 36.20 20.13
CA LEU A 222 14.85 37.52 19.95
C LEU A 222 13.90 38.54 19.32
N ALA A 223 13.21 38.17 18.22
CA ALA A 223 12.26 39.05 17.55
C ALA A 223 11.10 39.51 18.48
N SER A 224 10.81 38.73 19.52
CA SER A 224 9.73 39.00 20.47
C SER A 224 10.14 39.78 21.73
N VAL A 225 11.44 40.00 22.00
CA VAL A 225 11.89 40.57 23.30
C VAL A 225 11.24 41.94 23.58
N SER A 226 11.23 42.82 22.59
CA SER A 226 10.63 44.16 22.67
C SER A 226 9.10 44.18 22.88
N ALA A 227 8.42 43.06 22.61
CA ALA A 227 6.99 42.89 22.85
C ALA A 227 6.66 42.33 24.25
N LEU A 228 7.61 41.61 24.89
CA LEU A 228 7.41 40.97 26.21
C LEU A 228 6.88 41.91 27.32
N PRO A 229 7.24 43.21 27.39
CA PRO A 229 6.67 44.11 28.40
C PRO A 229 5.18 44.43 28.18
N ARG A 230 4.67 44.29 26.95
CA ARG A 230 3.29 44.64 26.57
C ARG A 230 2.37 43.43 26.45
N SER A 231 2.85 42.32 25.87
CA SER A 231 2.06 41.12 25.60
C SER A 231 2.29 39.97 26.58
N GLY A 232 3.22 40.12 27.54
CA GLY A 232 3.70 39.00 28.35
C GLY A 232 4.39 37.92 27.52
N GLY A 233 4.57 36.74 28.12
CA GLY A 233 5.26 35.60 27.51
C GLY A 233 4.39 34.70 26.62
N ASP A 234 3.07 34.71 26.78
CA ASP A 234 2.20 33.70 26.16
C ASP A 234 2.13 33.83 24.64
N GLY A 235 2.09 35.05 24.11
CA GLY A 235 2.15 35.28 22.66
C GLY A 235 3.48 34.81 22.02
N LEU A 236 4.59 34.81 22.76
CA LEU A 236 5.84 34.20 22.29
C LEU A 236 5.73 32.67 22.26
N LYS A 237 5.19 32.06 23.33
CA LYS A 237 4.97 30.60 23.39
C LYS A 237 4.11 30.10 22.23
N GLU A 238 3.03 30.82 21.90
CA GLU A 238 2.16 30.50 20.77
C GLU A 238 2.88 30.59 19.42
N ARG A 239 3.64 31.67 19.17
CA ARG A 239 4.40 31.84 17.91
C ARG A 239 5.50 30.80 17.76
N VAL A 240 6.22 30.48 18.84
CA VAL A 240 7.21 29.41 18.87
C VAL A 240 6.57 28.06 18.53
N GLY A 241 5.50 27.65 19.21
CA GLY A 241 4.82 26.38 18.92
C GLY A 241 4.27 26.31 17.50
N SER A 242 3.69 27.39 16.99
CA SER A 242 3.23 27.52 15.60
C SER A 242 4.37 27.36 14.59
N HIS A 243 5.52 27.99 14.83
CA HIS A 243 6.69 27.89 13.94
C HIS A 243 7.32 26.48 13.97
N LEU A 244 7.44 25.89 15.16
CA LEU A 244 7.95 24.52 15.36
C LEU A 244 7.04 23.50 14.67
N GLY A 245 5.73 23.56 14.88
CA GLY A 245 4.75 22.69 14.22
C GLY A 245 4.80 22.77 12.68
N ARG A 246 5.09 23.93 12.10
CA ARG A 246 5.32 24.09 10.65
C ARG A 246 6.59 23.35 10.18
N ILE A 247 7.69 23.48 10.92
CA ILE A 247 8.97 22.80 10.62
C ILE A 247 8.82 21.28 10.74
N GLU A 248 8.14 20.79 11.78
CA GLU A 248 7.82 19.37 11.95
C GLU A 248 6.97 18.81 10.81
N ALA A 249 5.91 19.51 10.43
CA ALA A 249 5.03 19.09 9.35
C ALA A 249 5.79 19.03 8.02
N GLU A 250 6.70 19.95 7.76
CA GLU A 250 7.56 19.91 6.58
C GLU A 250 8.57 18.75 6.63
N ALA A 251 9.25 18.55 7.77
CA ALA A 251 10.18 17.44 7.97
C ALA A 251 9.50 16.07 7.80
N GLY A 252 8.27 15.93 8.32
CA GLY A 252 7.43 14.75 8.13
C GLY A 252 7.10 14.52 6.65
N ARG A 253 6.59 15.54 5.94
CA ARG A 253 6.29 15.46 4.49
C ARG A 253 7.53 15.09 3.66
N ARG A 254 8.69 15.68 3.97
CA ARG A 254 9.97 15.35 3.31
C ARG A 254 10.35 13.88 3.49
N MET A 255 10.15 13.32 4.69
CA MET A 255 10.46 11.91 4.97
C MET A 255 9.48 10.95 4.26
N THR A 256 8.20 11.30 4.13
CA THR A 256 7.20 10.50 3.36
C THR A 256 7.47 10.51 1.84
N ARG A 257 8.25 11.46 1.32
CA ARG A 257 8.50 11.54 -0.12
C ARG A 257 9.20 10.27 -0.64
N GLY A 258 8.58 9.62 -1.61
CA GLY A 258 9.08 8.41 -2.27
C GLY A 258 8.55 7.09 -1.68
N THR A 259 7.80 7.09 -0.57
CA THR A 259 7.16 5.85 -0.07
C THR A 259 5.80 5.59 -0.70
N SER A 260 5.12 6.61 -1.22
CA SER A 260 3.80 6.49 -1.85
C SER A 260 3.76 5.51 -3.04
N ILE A 261 4.85 5.42 -3.81
CA ILE A 261 4.95 4.48 -4.95
C ILE A 261 4.83 3.01 -4.51
N LEU A 262 5.25 2.67 -3.28
CA LEU A 262 5.09 1.32 -2.73
C LEU A 262 3.63 1.02 -2.36
N ALA A 263 2.88 2.03 -1.91
CA ALA A 263 1.44 1.86 -1.69
C ALA A 263 0.72 1.62 -3.02
N THR A 264 1.07 2.36 -4.08
CA THR A 264 0.52 2.15 -5.44
C THR A 264 0.91 0.80 -6.02
N ILE A 265 2.18 0.39 -5.94
CA ILE A 265 2.61 -0.95 -6.41
C ILE A 265 1.89 -2.03 -5.61
N GLY A 266 1.84 -1.91 -4.28
CA GLY A 266 1.21 -2.87 -3.40
C GLY A 266 -0.30 -3.05 -3.65
N SER A 267 -1.01 -1.99 -4.02
CA SER A 267 -2.45 -2.06 -4.33
C SER A 267 -2.76 -2.44 -5.78
N VAL A 268 -1.91 -2.07 -6.75
CA VAL A 268 -2.21 -2.23 -8.19
C VAL A 268 -1.58 -3.49 -8.80
N ALA A 269 -0.41 -3.93 -8.33
CA ALA A 269 0.29 -5.09 -8.90
C ALA A 269 -0.53 -6.41 -8.91
N PRO A 270 -1.38 -6.73 -7.91
CA PRO A 270 -2.24 -7.92 -8.00
C PRO A 270 -3.24 -7.85 -9.15
N PHE A 271 -3.83 -6.67 -9.40
CA PHE A 271 -4.78 -6.47 -10.50
C PHE A 271 -4.10 -6.45 -11.87
N VAL A 272 -2.85 -5.99 -11.95
CA VAL A 272 -2.03 -6.09 -13.17
C VAL A 272 -1.69 -7.56 -13.48
N GLY A 273 -1.38 -8.37 -12.47
CA GLY A 273 -1.23 -9.82 -12.63
C GLY A 273 -2.54 -10.52 -13.05
N LEU A 274 -3.67 -10.13 -12.44
CA LEU A 274 -5.01 -10.62 -12.80
C LEU A 274 -5.38 -10.28 -14.25
N PHE A 275 -5.09 -9.06 -14.71
CA PHE A 275 -5.25 -8.68 -16.10
C PHE A 275 -4.43 -9.60 -17.04
N GLY A 276 -3.19 -9.92 -16.66
CA GLY A 276 -2.37 -10.92 -17.35
C GLY A 276 -3.03 -12.30 -17.44
N THR A 277 -3.65 -12.79 -16.36
CA THR A 277 -4.40 -14.06 -16.41
C THR A 277 -5.58 -14.01 -17.36
N VAL A 278 -6.40 -12.95 -17.29
CA VAL A 278 -7.61 -12.82 -18.12
C VAL A 278 -7.24 -12.77 -19.59
N TRP A 279 -6.18 -12.04 -19.95
CA TRP A 279 -5.68 -11.96 -21.32
C TRP A 279 -5.14 -13.30 -21.84
N GLY A 280 -4.29 -14.00 -21.06
CA GLY A 280 -3.72 -15.29 -21.48
C GLY A 280 -4.78 -16.40 -21.63
N ILE A 281 -5.78 -16.43 -20.73
CA ILE A 281 -6.92 -17.34 -20.84
C ILE A 281 -7.78 -17.01 -22.07
N MET A 282 -8.04 -15.73 -22.34
CA MET A 282 -8.76 -15.29 -23.55
C MET A 282 -8.05 -15.74 -24.83
N ASN A 283 -6.74 -15.51 -24.95
CA ASN A 283 -5.95 -15.97 -26.11
C ASN A 283 -5.95 -17.51 -26.22
N SER A 284 -5.92 -18.24 -25.10
CA SER A 284 -6.01 -19.71 -25.08
C SER A 284 -7.35 -20.19 -25.68
N PHE A 285 -8.47 -19.56 -25.34
CA PHE A 285 -9.79 -19.88 -25.93
C PHE A 285 -9.87 -19.53 -27.42
N ILE A 286 -9.24 -18.44 -27.86
CA ILE A 286 -9.12 -18.10 -29.29
C ILE A 286 -8.36 -19.22 -30.04
N GLY A 287 -7.29 -19.75 -29.46
CA GLY A 287 -6.54 -20.89 -30.02
C GLY A 287 -7.36 -22.17 -30.17
N ILE A 288 -8.24 -22.50 -29.22
CA ILE A 288 -9.22 -23.60 -29.37
C ILE A 288 -10.14 -23.34 -30.56
N SER A 289 -10.71 -22.13 -30.64
CA SER A 289 -11.67 -21.78 -31.69
C SER A 289 -11.06 -21.83 -33.09
N GLN A 290 -9.80 -21.40 -33.25
CA GLN A 290 -9.07 -21.43 -34.52
C GLN A 290 -8.61 -22.84 -34.91
N SER A 291 -8.14 -23.64 -33.95
CA SER A 291 -7.66 -25.00 -34.22
C SER A 291 -8.78 -26.02 -34.43
N GLN A 292 -10.00 -25.71 -33.99
CA GLN A 292 -11.16 -26.61 -34.00
C GLN A 292 -10.93 -27.93 -33.24
N THR A 293 -9.92 -27.99 -32.35
CA THR A 293 -9.63 -29.17 -31.53
C THR A 293 -9.88 -28.89 -30.05
N THR A 294 -10.37 -29.89 -29.31
CA THR A 294 -10.48 -29.85 -27.85
C THR A 294 -9.21 -30.36 -27.15
N ASN A 295 -8.07 -30.44 -27.85
CA ASN A 295 -6.85 -31.02 -27.31
C ASN A 295 -6.22 -30.07 -26.26
N LEU A 296 -6.24 -30.49 -25.00
CA LEU A 296 -5.71 -29.73 -23.85
C LEU A 296 -4.22 -29.36 -24.00
N ALA A 297 -3.43 -30.13 -24.76
CA ALA A 297 -2.03 -29.84 -25.00
C ALA A 297 -1.80 -28.50 -25.75
N VAL A 298 -2.78 -28.04 -26.53
CA VAL A 298 -2.72 -26.78 -27.28
C VAL A 298 -2.88 -25.55 -26.36
N VAL A 299 -3.62 -25.69 -25.26
CA VAL A 299 -3.92 -24.57 -24.34
C VAL A 299 -3.16 -24.60 -23.02
N ALA A 300 -2.62 -25.74 -22.62
CA ALA A 300 -1.86 -25.87 -21.38
C ALA A 300 -0.73 -24.81 -21.23
N PRO A 301 0.05 -24.44 -22.28
CA PRO A 301 1.07 -23.39 -22.18
C PRO A 301 0.49 -22.01 -21.84
N GLY A 302 -0.52 -21.54 -22.59
CA GLY A 302 -1.11 -20.21 -22.40
C GLY A 302 -1.83 -20.04 -21.06
N ILE A 303 -2.43 -21.10 -20.53
CA ILE A 303 -3.02 -21.12 -19.18
C ILE A 303 -1.92 -21.06 -18.11
N ALA A 304 -0.80 -21.77 -18.29
CA ALA A 304 0.32 -21.73 -17.36
C ALA A 304 0.99 -20.34 -17.33
N GLU A 305 1.19 -19.71 -18.49
CA GLU A 305 1.71 -18.35 -18.63
C GLU A 305 0.81 -17.29 -17.97
N ALA A 306 -0.50 -17.42 -18.18
CA ALA A 306 -1.51 -16.63 -17.48
C ALA A 306 -1.31 -16.71 -15.96
N LEU A 307 -1.29 -17.92 -15.39
CA LEU A 307 -1.13 -18.13 -13.95
C LEU A 307 0.20 -17.56 -13.42
N LEU A 308 1.29 -17.68 -14.19
CA LEU A 308 2.59 -17.09 -13.87
C LEU A 308 2.52 -15.55 -13.75
N ALA A 309 1.74 -14.87 -14.59
CA ALA A 309 1.56 -13.41 -14.51
C ALA A 309 0.88 -12.98 -13.18
N THR A 310 -0.12 -13.72 -12.70
CA THR A 310 -0.72 -13.46 -11.37
C THR A 310 0.25 -13.76 -10.23
N ALA A 311 1.02 -14.85 -10.30
CA ALA A 311 2.04 -15.15 -9.31
C ALA A 311 3.09 -14.04 -9.21
N MET A 312 3.57 -13.52 -10.35
CA MET A 312 4.47 -12.36 -10.43
C MET A 312 3.83 -11.09 -9.83
N GLY A 313 2.53 -10.89 -10.03
CA GLY A 313 1.79 -9.76 -9.44
C GLY A 313 1.80 -9.80 -7.91
N LEU A 314 1.59 -10.97 -7.31
CA LEU A 314 1.66 -11.16 -5.85
C LEU A 314 3.10 -11.01 -5.32
N VAL A 315 4.09 -11.55 -6.03
CA VAL A 315 5.52 -11.42 -5.67
C VAL A 315 5.99 -9.96 -5.69
N ALA A 316 5.46 -9.12 -6.59
CA ALA A 316 5.71 -7.68 -6.58
C ALA A 316 4.92 -6.94 -5.48
N ALA A 317 3.65 -7.31 -5.24
CA ALA A 317 2.76 -6.62 -4.32
C ALA A 317 3.12 -6.82 -2.84
N ILE A 318 3.37 -8.06 -2.42
CA ILE A 318 3.51 -8.42 -1.00
C ILE A 318 4.69 -7.67 -0.34
N PRO A 319 5.92 -7.64 -0.92
CA PRO A 319 7.01 -6.85 -0.36
C PRO A 319 6.68 -5.36 -0.31
N ALA A 320 6.05 -4.81 -1.37
CA ALA A 320 5.73 -3.40 -1.45
C ALA A 320 4.80 -2.95 -0.30
N VAL A 321 3.75 -3.72 0.01
CA VAL A 321 2.85 -3.45 1.14
C VAL A 321 3.57 -3.54 2.48
N VAL A 322 4.38 -4.59 2.70
CA VAL A 322 5.13 -4.77 3.97
C VAL A 322 6.12 -3.64 4.21
N ILE A 323 6.90 -3.27 3.19
CA ILE A 323 7.89 -2.20 3.25
C ILE A 323 7.21 -0.83 3.43
N TYR A 324 6.11 -0.58 2.72
CA TYR A 324 5.32 0.65 2.89
C TYR A 324 4.83 0.80 4.34
N ASN A 325 4.22 -0.24 4.91
CA ASN A 325 3.72 -0.22 6.28
C ASN A 325 4.84 -0.04 7.32
N HIS A 326 6.00 -0.66 7.09
CA HIS A 326 7.19 -0.47 7.93
C HIS A 326 7.67 0.99 7.91
N PHE A 327 7.76 1.62 6.74
CA PHE A 327 8.16 3.02 6.64
C PHE A 327 7.09 3.98 7.17
N ALA A 328 5.80 3.74 6.92
CA ALA A 328 4.72 4.55 7.48
C ALA A 328 4.83 4.61 9.03
N ARG A 329 5.02 3.45 9.68
CA ARG A 329 5.23 3.38 11.14
C ARG A 329 6.52 4.06 11.59
N SER A 330 7.62 3.86 10.86
CA SER A 330 8.92 4.46 11.18
C SER A 330 8.93 5.99 11.04
N ILE A 331 8.21 6.53 10.07
CA ILE A 331 8.04 7.96 9.83
C ILE A 331 7.16 8.58 10.92
N THR A 332 6.09 7.92 11.35
CA THR A 332 5.28 8.36 12.50
C THR A 332 6.15 8.44 13.76
N GLY A 333 6.98 7.43 14.03
CA GLY A 333 7.94 7.47 15.15
C GLY A 333 8.95 8.61 15.05
N TYR A 334 9.47 8.89 13.85
CA TYR A 334 10.36 10.04 13.62
C TYR A 334 9.66 11.40 13.84
N ARG A 335 8.36 11.52 13.50
CA ARG A 335 7.56 12.72 13.78
C ARG A 335 7.31 12.90 15.29
N GLN A 336 7.09 11.81 16.03
CA GLN A 336 6.99 11.85 17.50
C GLN A 336 8.32 12.27 18.14
N GLU A 337 9.46 11.75 17.68
CA GLU A 337 10.79 12.19 18.14
C GLU A 337 11.06 13.69 17.87
N LEU A 338 10.48 14.26 16.80
CA LEU A 338 10.55 15.69 16.52
C LEU A 338 9.67 16.51 17.48
N ALA A 339 8.42 16.10 17.70
CA ALA A 339 7.50 16.76 18.64
C ALA A 339 8.07 16.77 20.08
N ASP A 340 8.71 15.69 20.51
CA ASP A 340 9.44 15.62 21.79
C ASP A 340 10.55 16.69 21.91
N VAL A 341 11.23 16.99 20.80
CA VAL A 341 12.29 18.02 20.74
C VAL A 341 11.68 19.42 20.77
N SER A 342 10.62 19.68 20.02
CA SER A 342 9.89 20.95 20.06
C SER A 342 9.31 21.25 21.43
N ALA A 343 8.67 20.26 22.07
CA ALA A 343 8.16 20.39 23.45
C ALA A 343 9.29 20.61 24.48
N ASN A 344 10.55 20.22 24.17
CA ASN A 344 11.70 20.57 25.01
C ASN A 344 12.13 22.04 24.81
N LEU A 345 12.11 22.52 23.56
CA LEU A 345 12.39 23.92 23.23
C LEU A 345 11.33 24.87 23.82
N GLU A 346 10.05 24.51 23.76
CA GLU A 346 8.96 25.28 24.40
C GLU A 346 9.13 25.36 25.93
N ARG A 347 9.48 24.24 26.58
CA ARG A 347 9.81 24.23 28.03
C ARG A 347 11.06 25.05 28.36
N MET A 348 12.04 25.10 27.46
CA MET A 348 13.24 25.93 27.59
C MET A 348 12.88 27.43 27.49
N VAL A 349 12.10 27.81 26.46
CA VAL A 349 11.57 29.18 26.30
C VAL A 349 10.72 29.62 27.50
N SER A 350 9.81 28.76 28.01
CA SER A 350 9.02 29.12 29.19
C SER A 350 9.90 29.40 30.41
N ARG A 351 10.89 28.54 30.67
CA ARG A 351 11.81 28.70 31.80
C ARG A 351 12.73 29.92 31.65
N ASP A 352 13.15 30.26 30.43
CA ASP A 352 13.95 31.45 30.15
C ASP A 352 13.13 32.75 30.21
N LEU A 353 11.82 32.68 29.92
CA LEU A 353 10.85 33.75 30.20
C LEU A 353 10.66 33.97 31.70
N ASP A 354 10.39 32.89 32.44
CA ASP A 354 10.11 32.93 33.88
C ASP A 354 11.32 33.44 34.69
N HIS A 355 12.54 33.13 34.25
CA HIS A 355 13.80 33.66 34.80
C HIS A 355 14.21 35.03 34.25
N GLY A 356 13.43 35.65 33.34
CA GLY A 356 13.74 36.96 32.74
C GLY A 356 14.97 36.99 31.82
N ARG A 357 15.58 35.84 31.53
CA ARG A 357 16.82 35.71 30.72
C ARG A 357 16.67 36.31 29.33
N LEU A 358 15.48 36.21 28.73
CA LEU A 358 15.21 36.80 27.42
C LEU A 358 15.33 38.33 27.40
N ARG A 359 15.13 39.02 28.52
CA ARG A 359 15.34 40.49 28.62
C ARG A 359 16.81 40.85 28.80
N ALA A 360 17.62 39.95 29.37
CA ALA A 360 19.06 40.14 29.49
C ALA A 360 19.80 40.03 28.14
N PHE A 361 19.21 39.36 27.13
CA PHE A 361 19.78 39.33 25.78
C PHE A 361 19.69 40.68 25.05
N ASP A 362 18.63 41.47 25.28
CA ASP A 362 18.50 42.84 24.72
C ASP A 362 19.58 43.75 25.32
N LEU A 363 19.66 43.79 26.65
CA LEU A 363 20.57 44.65 27.42
C LEU A 363 22.06 44.31 27.27
N ALA A 364 22.40 43.19 26.61
CA ALA A 364 23.76 42.78 26.27
C ALA A 364 24.06 42.87 24.76
N ALA A 365 23.08 43.31 23.95
CA ALA A 365 23.21 43.56 22.53
C ALA A 365 23.25 45.07 22.19
N GLU A 366 22.85 45.94 23.13
CA GLU A 366 23.10 47.39 23.16
C GLU A 366 24.52 47.73 23.66
#